data_AF-A0AAW7TJ64-F1
#
_entry.id   AF-A0AAW7TJ64-F1
#
_cell.length_a   1.000
_cell.length_b   1.000
_cell.length_c   1.000
_cell.angle_alpha   90.00
_cell.angle_beta   90.00
_cell.angle_gamma   90.00
#
_symmetry.space_group_name_H-M   'P 1'
#
loop_
_entity.id
_entity.type
_entity.pdbx_description
1 polymer ?
#
loop_
_entity_poly.entity_id
_entity_poly.type
_entity_poly.pdbx_seq_one_letter_code
_entity_poly.pdbx_strand_id
1 'polypeptide(L)'
;MYQRNSNEVFHPAFAFFLTGSSIGHAPQIMLIWFLPIYFLMLVADDPIQDYQTGYRYVLISKIGKKKYIFHKMFISFILSFFTMCIALVVNFIFVSIIFSGGTFTKGVMELNIEGNALFQFSVNHPYAAIFIFSFVSCFMAGLAGLLGSSMSLFFLDRKYAYAASFFIWFLMILKRNSIVYLFQPFTEYGLDVLIPTILLAWFIFLVISTFVFVYEVKYNES
;
A
#
# COMPACT_ATOMS: atom_id res chain seq x y z
N MET A 1 -7.53 -27.07 -11.35
CA MET A 1 -7.34 -26.37 -12.64
C MET A 1 -8.68 -26.37 -13.37
N TYR A 2 -9.39 -25.25 -13.39
CA TYR A 2 -10.58 -25.10 -14.24
C TYR A 2 -10.13 -24.57 -15.60
N GLN A 3 -10.32 -25.37 -16.66
CA GLN A 3 -10.05 -24.96 -18.03
C GLN A 3 -11.06 -23.89 -18.45
N ARG A 4 -10.54 -22.74 -18.88
CA ARG A 4 -11.28 -21.60 -19.44
C ARG A 4 -12.01 -22.06 -20.70
N ASN A 5 -13.35 -22.13 -20.66
CA ASN A 5 -14.12 -22.06 -21.89
C ASN A 5 -13.96 -20.65 -22.48
N SER A 6 -13.76 -20.55 -23.79
CA SER A 6 -13.42 -19.30 -24.50
C SER A 6 -14.44 -18.16 -24.38
N ASN A 7 -15.63 -18.44 -23.83
CA ASN A 7 -16.78 -17.52 -23.80
C ASN A 7 -17.10 -16.94 -22.41
N GLU A 8 -16.34 -17.29 -21.36
CA GLU A 8 -16.61 -16.80 -20.01
C GLU A 8 -15.87 -15.49 -19.75
N VAL A 9 -16.61 -14.37 -19.79
CA VAL A 9 -16.10 -13.03 -19.45
C VAL A 9 -16.17 -12.84 -17.94
N PHE A 10 -15.04 -12.49 -17.33
CA PHE A 10 -14.95 -12.24 -15.88
C PHE A 10 -15.92 -11.15 -15.44
N HIS A 11 -16.52 -11.31 -14.27
CA HIS A 11 -17.22 -10.21 -13.63
C HIS A 11 -16.23 -9.05 -13.36
N PRO A 12 -16.56 -7.78 -13.68
CA PRO A 12 -15.63 -6.66 -13.52
C PRO A 12 -15.03 -6.57 -12.12
N ALA A 13 -15.84 -6.76 -11.08
CA ALA A 13 -15.34 -6.74 -9.71
C ALA A 13 -14.31 -7.84 -9.42
N PHE A 14 -14.42 -8.98 -10.10
CA PHE A 14 -13.49 -10.08 -9.94
C PHE A 14 -12.21 -9.85 -10.73
N ALA A 15 -12.30 -9.28 -11.93
CA ALA A 15 -11.15 -8.90 -12.76
C ALA A 15 -10.36 -7.69 -12.23
N PHE A 16 -10.85 -7.03 -11.17
CA PHE A 16 -10.15 -5.93 -10.51
C PHE A 16 -8.78 -6.37 -9.97
N PHE A 17 -7.76 -5.52 -10.09
CA PHE A 17 -6.37 -5.87 -9.82
C PHE A 17 -6.15 -6.42 -8.41
N LEU A 18 -6.79 -5.82 -7.41
CA LEU A 18 -6.65 -6.22 -6.00
C LEU A 18 -7.32 -7.56 -5.68
N THR A 19 -8.33 -7.97 -6.44
CA THR A 19 -8.96 -9.29 -6.30
C THR A 19 -8.00 -10.41 -6.72
N GLY A 20 -7.00 -10.08 -7.53
CA GLY A 20 -5.93 -10.97 -7.94
C GLY A 20 -6.34 -12.06 -8.92
N SER A 21 -7.62 -12.32 -9.12
CA SER A 21 -8.19 -13.45 -9.87
C SER A 21 -7.66 -13.74 -11.29
N SER A 22 -6.87 -12.85 -11.88
CA SER A 22 -6.20 -13.05 -13.16
C SER A 22 -5.18 -14.21 -13.11
N ILE A 23 -4.98 -14.89 -14.24
CA ILE A 23 -4.00 -16.00 -14.39
C ILE A 23 -2.57 -15.59 -14.00
N GLY A 24 -2.27 -14.29 -14.02
CA GLY A 24 -1.02 -13.73 -13.53
C GLY A 24 -1.21 -13.00 -12.21
N HIS A 25 -1.39 -13.70 -11.08
CA HIS A 25 -1.32 -13.08 -9.73
C HIS A 25 0.05 -12.41 -9.45
N ALA A 26 1.08 -12.70 -10.25
CA ALA A 26 2.45 -12.22 -10.06
C ALA A 26 2.63 -10.70 -10.03
N PRO A 27 2.03 -9.87 -10.93
CA PRO A 27 2.18 -8.42 -10.88
C PRO A 27 1.55 -7.80 -9.63
N GLN A 28 0.45 -8.36 -9.12
CA GLN A 28 -0.13 -7.93 -7.85
C GLN A 28 0.83 -8.20 -6.69
N ILE A 29 1.38 -9.42 -6.63
CA ILE A 29 2.36 -9.81 -5.62
C ILE A 29 3.58 -8.89 -5.69
N MET A 30 4.14 -8.66 -6.88
CA MET A 30 5.29 -7.78 -7.07
C MET A 30 4.98 -6.35 -6.61
N LEU A 31 3.83 -5.79 -6.98
CA LEU A 31 3.45 -4.44 -6.55
C LEU A 31 3.40 -4.33 -5.03
N ILE A 32 2.68 -5.26 -4.37
CA ILE A 32 2.45 -5.21 -2.92
C ILE A 32 3.75 -5.49 -2.15
N TRP A 33 4.56 -6.45 -2.60
CA TRP A 33 5.77 -6.86 -1.89
C TRP A 33 6.88 -5.82 -1.96
N PHE A 34 7.02 -5.14 -3.10
CA PHE A 34 8.04 -4.11 -3.32
C PHE A 34 7.50 -2.68 -3.19
N LEU A 35 6.30 -2.51 -2.62
CA LEU A 35 5.59 -1.23 -2.54
C LEU A 35 6.44 -0.06 -2.00
N PRO A 36 7.19 -0.20 -0.88
CA PRO A 36 8.02 0.88 -0.37
C PRO A 36 9.13 1.29 -1.34
N ILE A 37 9.68 0.35 -2.11
CA ILE A 37 10.75 0.65 -3.07
C ILE A 37 10.21 1.49 -4.22
N TYR A 38 9.00 1.18 -4.73
CA TYR A 38 8.37 2.00 -5.75
C TYR A 38 8.17 3.44 -5.28
N PHE A 39 7.73 3.65 -4.04
CA PHE A 39 7.53 4.99 -3.50
C PHE A 39 8.83 5.71 -3.15
N LEU A 40 9.86 5.00 -2.70
CA LEU A 40 11.21 5.54 -2.56
C LEU A 40 11.75 6.07 -3.88
N MET A 41 11.57 5.33 -4.98
CA MET A 41 11.98 5.79 -6.31
C MET A 41 11.15 6.97 -6.83
N LEU A 42 9.90 7.10 -6.41
CA LEU A 42 8.98 8.12 -6.92
C LEU A 42 9.09 9.44 -6.17
N VAL A 43 9.15 9.40 -4.83
CA VAL A 43 9.07 10.61 -3.99
C VAL A 43 9.82 10.51 -2.67
N ALA A 44 9.94 9.32 -2.08
CA ALA A 44 10.41 9.19 -0.70
C ALA A 44 11.94 9.34 -0.55
N ASP A 45 12.73 9.36 -1.63
CA ASP A 45 14.18 9.61 -1.60
C ASP A 45 14.58 11.10 -1.64
N ASP A 46 13.62 12.01 -1.80
CA ASP A 46 13.78 13.46 -1.74
C ASP A 46 14.74 13.96 -0.64
N PRO A 47 14.66 13.49 0.63
CA PRO A 47 15.58 13.94 1.69
C PRO A 47 17.05 13.60 1.44
N ILE A 48 17.32 12.49 0.74
CA ILE A 48 18.66 12.06 0.36
C ILE A 48 19.21 13.00 -0.72
N GLN A 49 18.38 13.33 -1.70
CA GLN A 49 18.75 14.27 -2.77
C GLN A 49 19.03 15.67 -2.21
N ASP A 50 18.19 16.15 -1.29
CA ASP A 50 18.40 17.43 -0.61
C ASP A 50 19.72 17.45 0.18
N TYR A 51 20.10 16.32 0.79
CA TYR A 51 21.35 16.20 1.53
C TYR A 51 22.57 16.21 0.61
N GLN A 52 22.54 15.39 -0.46
CA GLN A 52 23.65 15.28 -1.42
C GLN A 52 23.91 16.60 -2.17
N THR A 53 22.86 17.38 -2.43
CA THR A 53 22.96 18.69 -3.11
C THR A 53 23.26 19.84 -2.16
N GLY A 54 23.24 19.61 -0.84
CA GLY A 54 23.34 20.67 0.18
C GLY A 54 22.08 21.54 0.31
N TYR A 55 21.05 21.31 -0.50
CA TYR A 55 19.80 22.07 -0.47
C TYR A 55 19.06 21.94 0.88
N ARG A 56 19.26 20.80 1.58
CA ARG A 56 18.75 20.55 2.92
C ARG A 56 19.07 21.69 3.89
N TYR A 57 20.32 22.18 3.92
CA TYR A 57 20.73 23.22 4.87
C TYR A 57 20.06 24.57 4.58
N VAL A 58 19.92 24.91 3.30
CA VAL A 58 19.24 26.14 2.86
C VAL A 58 17.76 26.10 3.24
N LEU A 59 17.09 24.96 3.02
CA LEU A 59 15.69 24.79 3.39
C LEU A 59 15.51 24.85 4.91
N ILE A 60 16.32 24.10 5.68
CA ILE A 60 16.23 24.09 7.14
C ILE A 60 16.45 25.49 7.71
N SER A 61 17.39 26.27 7.17
CA SER A 61 17.63 27.66 7.58
C SER A 61 16.42 28.58 7.31
N LYS A 62 15.72 28.39 6.17
CA LYS A 62 14.57 29.22 5.79
C LYS A 62 13.28 28.87 6.54
N ILE A 63 12.92 27.59 6.62
CA ILE A 63 11.62 27.14 7.13
C ILE A 63 11.67 26.52 8.52
N GLY A 64 12.86 26.21 9.02
CA GLY A 64 13.07 25.50 10.28
C GLY A 64 13.00 23.99 10.12
N LYS A 65 13.85 23.30 10.89
CA LYS A 65 14.05 21.85 10.85
C LYS A 65 12.78 21.03 11.07
N LYS A 66 11.99 21.37 12.10
CA LYS A 66 10.75 20.67 12.44
C LYS A 66 9.75 20.69 11.29
N LYS A 67 9.60 21.85 10.63
CA LYS A 67 8.70 22.02 9.48
C LYS A 67 9.23 21.26 8.27
N TYR A 68 10.54 21.30 8.02
CA TYR A 68 11.16 20.55 6.92
C TYR A 68 10.90 19.03 7.04
N ILE A 69 11.19 18.44 8.19
CA ILE A 69 11.02 16.98 8.41
C ILE A 69 9.55 16.59 8.27
N PHE A 70 8.65 17.31 8.95
CA PHE A 70 7.21 17.05 8.85
C PHE A 70 6.71 17.18 7.42
N HIS A 71 7.16 18.21 6.69
CA HIS A 71 6.77 18.43 5.30
C HIS A 71 7.19 17.26 4.41
N LYS A 72 8.44 16.78 4.50
CA LYS A 72 8.92 15.65 3.70
C LYS A 72 8.13 14.37 3.98
N MET A 73 7.89 14.07 5.25
CA MET A 73 7.08 12.92 5.67
C MET A 73 5.63 13.02 5.14
N PHE A 74 5.01 14.19 5.30
CA PHE A 74 3.62 14.43 4.90
C PHE A 74 3.43 14.39 3.38
N ILE A 75 4.31 15.05 2.62
CA ILE A 75 4.27 15.04 1.15
C ILE A 75 4.46 13.63 0.61
N SER A 76 5.39 12.86 1.19
CA SER A 76 5.60 11.48 0.79
C SER A 76 4.37 10.59 1.04
N PHE A 77 3.70 10.75 2.18
CA PHE A 77 2.43 10.07 2.45
C PHE A 77 1.35 10.43 1.43
N ILE A 78 1.14 11.73 1.19
CA ILE A 78 0.09 12.23 0.29
C ILE A 78 0.33 11.77 -1.14
N LEU A 79 1.55 11.94 -1.65
CA LEU A 79 1.88 11.54 -3.03
C LEU A 79 1.72 10.03 -3.21
N SER A 80 2.20 9.22 -2.27
CA SER A 80 2.06 7.75 -2.36
C SER A 80 0.59 7.30 -2.29
N PHE A 81 -0.21 7.94 -1.44
CA PHE A 81 -1.66 7.71 -1.34
C PHE A 81 -2.36 7.99 -2.68
N PHE A 82 -2.13 9.18 -3.26
CA PHE A 82 -2.78 9.58 -4.51
C PHE A 82 -2.27 8.81 -5.72
N THR A 83 -0.98 8.46 -5.77
CA THR A 83 -0.45 7.59 -6.83
C THR A 83 -1.16 6.23 -6.84
N MET A 84 -1.33 5.59 -5.67
CA MET A 84 -2.09 4.34 -5.58
C MET A 84 -3.56 4.55 -5.95
N CYS A 85 -4.18 5.63 -5.48
CA CYS A 85 -5.57 5.95 -5.78
C CYS A 85 -5.81 6.08 -7.29
N ILE A 86 -4.96 6.86 -7.98
CA ILE A 86 -5.04 7.03 -9.43
C ILE A 86 -4.86 5.69 -10.14
N ALA A 87 -3.88 4.88 -9.73
CA ALA A 87 -3.64 3.57 -10.33
C ALA A 87 -4.87 2.64 -10.20
N LEU A 88 -5.50 2.61 -9.02
CA LEU A 88 -6.68 1.78 -8.77
C LEU A 88 -7.95 2.31 -9.48
N VAL A 89 -8.13 3.62 -9.56
CA VAL A 89 -9.24 4.23 -10.32
C VAL A 89 -9.10 3.92 -11.81
N VAL A 90 -7.89 4.09 -12.36
CA VAL A 90 -7.60 3.74 -13.76
C VAL A 90 -7.84 2.25 -13.98
N ASN A 91 -7.38 1.38 -13.08
CA ASN A 91 -7.65 -0.05 -13.15
C ASN A 91 -9.15 -0.37 -13.12
N PHE A 92 -9.91 0.29 -12.25
CA PHE A 92 -11.36 0.12 -12.16
C PHE A 92 -12.04 0.47 -13.49
N ILE A 93 -11.72 1.63 -14.08
CA ILE A 93 -12.27 2.07 -15.38
C ILE A 93 -11.96 1.06 -16.48
N PHE A 94 -10.70 0.62 -16.60
CA PHE A 94 -10.31 -0.36 -17.61
C PHE A 94 -11.05 -1.67 -17.46
N VAL A 95 -11.14 -2.19 -16.23
CA VAL A 95 -11.80 -3.46 -15.97
C VAL A 95 -13.31 -3.37 -16.23
N SER A 96 -13.95 -2.26 -15.86
CA SER A 96 -15.37 -2.03 -16.16
C SER A 96 -15.66 -1.96 -17.67
N ILE A 97 -14.74 -1.42 -18.47
CA ILE A 97 -14.90 -1.33 -19.94
C ILE A 97 -14.63 -2.69 -20.60
N ILE A 98 -13.49 -3.32 -20.30
CA ILE A 98 -13.03 -4.55 -20.97
C ILE A 98 -13.92 -5.74 -20.61
N PHE A 99 -14.37 -5.83 -19.36
CA PHE A 99 -15.15 -6.95 -18.85
C PHE A 99 -16.64 -6.63 -18.69
N SER A 100 -17.13 -5.61 -19.41
CA SER A 100 -18.52 -5.20 -19.37
C SER A 100 -19.46 -6.37 -19.70
N GLY A 101 -20.49 -6.57 -18.88
CA GLY A 101 -21.45 -7.67 -19.04
C GLY A 101 -20.94 -9.06 -18.61
N GLY A 102 -19.72 -9.15 -18.05
CA GLY A 102 -19.18 -10.42 -17.56
C GLY A 102 -19.85 -10.92 -16.27
N THR A 103 -20.09 -12.22 -16.18
CA THR A 103 -20.71 -12.89 -15.03
C THR A 103 -19.81 -13.93 -14.38
N PHE A 104 -18.63 -14.21 -14.95
CA PHE A 104 -17.77 -15.29 -14.47
C PHE A 104 -16.99 -14.89 -13.22
N THR A 105 -17.15 -15.66 -12.15
CA THR A 105 -16.63 -15.34 -10.80
C THR A 105 -15.79 -16.48 -10.20
N LYS A 106 -15.43 -17.48 -11.01
CA LYS A 106 -14.74 -18.71 -10.57
C LYS A 106 -15.41 -19.41 -9.37
N GLY A 107 -16.73 -19.32 -9.26
CA GLY A 107 -17.50 -19.90 -8.15
C GLY A 107 -17.33 -19.18 -6.81
N VAL A 108 -16.58 -18.08 -6.72
CA VAL A 108 -16.35 -17.36 -5.46
C VAL A 108 -17.65 -16.72 -4.93
N MET A 109 -18.51 -16.24 -5.82
CA MET A 109 -19.81 -15.69 -5.42
C MET A 109 -20.81 -16.76 -5.00
N GLU A 110 -20.54 -18.03 -5.28
CA GLU A 110 -21.39 -19.18 -4.90
C GLU A 110 -20.92 -19.83 -3.59
N LEU A 111 -19.72 -19.46 -3.11
CA LEU A 111 -19.19 -19.95 -1.84
C LEU A 111 -19.97 -19.32 -0.68
N ASN A 112 -20.43 -20.16 0.25
CA ASN A 112 -20.94 -19.72 1.54
C ASN A 112 -19.93 -20.09 2.63
N ILE A 113 -19.09 -19.14 3.02
CA ILE A 113 -18.20 -19.31 4.18
C ILE A 113 -19.01 -18.95 5.42
N GLU A 114 -19.54 -19.97 6.09
CA GLU A 114 -20.32 -19.81 7.32
C GLU A 114 -19.49 -19.04 8.37
N GLY A 115 -20.10 -18.01 8.97
CA GLY A 115 -19.47 -17.19 10.01
C GLY A 115 -18.59 -16.03 9.52
N ASN A 116 -18.26 -15.92 8.23
CA ASN A 116 -17.49 -14.77 7.72
C ASN A 116 -18.40 -13.69 7.12
N ALA A 117 -18.85 -12.77 7.98
CA ALA A 117 -19.71 -11.65 7.59
C ALA A 117 -19.06 -10.70 6.56
N LEU A 118 -17.73 -10.55 6.59
CA LEU A 118 -17.02 -9.68 5.63
C LEU A 118 -17.01 -10.30 4.23
N PHE A 119 -16.80 -11.62 4.15
CA PHE A 119 -16.87 -12.34 2.88
C PHE A 119 -18.26 -12.26 2.28
N GLN A 120 -19.30 -12.52 3.09
CA GLN A 120 -20.70 -12.40 2.66
C GLN A 120 -21.05 -10.98 2.19
N PHE A 121 -20.61 -9.96 2.93
CA PHE A 121 -20.75 -8.58 2.50
C PHE A 121 -20.05 -8.33 1.16
N SER A 122 -18.84 -8.88 0.97
CA SER A 122 -18.07 -8.70 -0.26
C SER A 122 -18.77 -9.34 -1.45
N VAL A 123 -19.34 -10.53 -1.30
CA VAL A 123 -20.10 -11.21 -2.35
C VAL A 123 -21.40 -10.47 -2.68
N ASN A 124 -22.15 -10.02 -1.67
CA ASN A 124 -23.43 -9.31 -1.86
C ASN A 124 -23.26 -7.90 -2.44
N HIS A 125 -22.17 -7.21 -2.08
CA HIS A 125 -21.87 -5.84 -2.49
C HIS A 125 -20.44 -5.73 -3.05
N PRO A 126 -20.16 -6.33 -4.22
CA PRO A 126 -18.80 -6.49 -4.75
C PRO A 126 -18.10 -5.16 -5.03
N TYR A 127 -18.83 -4.17 -5.54
CA TYR A 127 -18.27 -2.83 -5.78
C TYR A 127 -17.99 -2.07 -4.48
N ALA A 128 -18.84 -2.22 -3.46
CA ALA A 128 -18.60 -1.60 -2.16
C ALA A 128 -17.35 -2.18 -1.49
N ALA A 129 -17.16 -3.49 -1.56
CA ALA A 129 -15.94 -4.14 -1.07
C ALA A 129 -14.70 -3.64 -1.82
N ILE A 130 -14.75 -3.53 -3.15
CA ILE A 130 -13.65 -2.95 -3.93
C ILE A 130 -13.30 -1.55 -3.45
N PHE A 131 -14.29 -0.67 -3.25
CA PHE A 131 -14.01 0.70 -2.79
C PHE A 131 -13.39 0.72 -1.39
N ILE A 132 -13.90 -0.08 -0.46
CA ILE A 132 -13.37 -0.18 0.90
C ILE A 132 -11.91 -0.67 0.89
N PHE A 133 -11.64 -1.80 0.24
CA PHE A 133 -10.29 -2.35 0.16
C PHE A 133 -9.33 -1.48 -0.65
N SER A 134 -9.82 -0.77 -1.68
CA SER A 134 -9.02 0.22 -2.42
C SER A 134 -8.62 1.38 -1.53
N PHE A 135 -9.55 1.91 -0.72
CA PHE A 135 -9.24 2.98 0.21
C PHE A 135 -8.20 2.53 1.26
N VAL A 136 -8.37 1.34 1.83
CA VAL A 136 -7.39 0.74 2.76
C VAL A 136 -6.02 0.59 2.07
N SER A 137 -5.99 0.10 0.83
CA SER A 137 -4.76 -0.05 0.04
C SER A 137 -4.07 1.28 -0.23
N CYS A 138 -4.83 2.33 -0.56
CA CYS A 138 -4.29 3.69 -0.72
C CYS A 138 -3.69 4.21 0.58
N PHE A 139 -4.36 3.98 1.71
CA PHE A 139 -3.84 4.39 3.02
C PHE A 139 -2.54 3.65 3.38
N MET A 140 -2.50 2.33 3.15
CA MET A 140 -1.30 1.52 3.32
C MET A 140 -0.15 1.96 2.40
N ALA A 141 -0.46 2.35 1.16
CA ALA A 141 0.51 2.97 0.25
C ALA A 141 1.06 4.30 0.77
N GLY A 142 0.19 5.16 1.32
CA GLY A 142 0.62 6.37 2.03
C GLY A 142 1.59 6.07 3.17
N LEU A 143 1.29 5.08 4.01
CA LEU A 143 2.18 4.65 5.09
C LEU A 143 3.50 4.06 4.59
N ALA A 144 3.50 3.35 3.46
CA ALA A 144 4.72 2.87 2.83
C ALA A 144 5.61 4.03 2.36
N GLY A 145 5.02 5.09 1.78
CA GLY A 145 5.71 6.33 1.46
C GLY A 145 6.29 7.03 2.70
N LEU A 146 5.47 7.18 3.74
CA LEU A 146 5.89 7.74 5.03
C LEU A 146 7.08 6.98 5.63
N LEU A 147 7.04 5.64 5.63
CA LEU A 147 8.14 4.78 6.05
C LEU A 147 9.39 5.05 5.21
N GLY A 148 9.25 5.09 3.89
CA GLY A 148 10.34 5.40 2.95
C GLY A 148 11.01 6.74 3.26
N SER A 149 10.20 7.81 3.39
CA SER A 149 10.70 9.14 3.71
C SER A 149 11.37 9.19 5.08
N SER A 150 10.84 8.45 6.06
CA SER A 150 11.46 8.33 7.39
C SER A 150 12.84 7.67 7.32
N MET A 151 12.98 6.60 6.56
CA MET A 151 14.29 5.95 6.36
C MET A 151 15.26 6.84 5.58
N SER A 152 14.78 7.56 4.56
CA SER A 152 15.59 8.52 3.80
C SER A 152 16.10 9.66 4.68
N LEU A 153 15.27 10.19 5.57
CA LEU A 153 15.65 11.23 6.54
C LEU A 153 16.69 10.74 7.55
N PHE A 154 16.57 9.48 7.98
CA PHE A 154 17.44 8.89 9.00
C PHE A 154 18.81 8.49 8.45
N PHE A 155 18.87 7.83 7.30
CA PHE A 155 20.12 7.31 6.74
C PHE A 155 20.84 8.28 5.81
N LEU A 156 20.11 9.15 5.11
CA LEU A 156 20.66 10.08 4.11
C LEU A 156 21.49 9.40 3.01
N ASP A 157 21.27 8.11 2.82
CA ASP A 157 21.93 7.28 1.83
C ASP A 157 20.92 6.30 1.23
N ARG A 158 20.95 6.20 -0.10
CA ARG A 158 19.97 5.43 -0.88
C ARG A 158 20.05 3.94 -0.58
N LYS A 159 21.25 3.38 -0.41
CA LYS A 159 21.45 1.94 -0.17
C LYS A 159 20.80 1.54 1.15
N TYR A 160 21.04 2.29 2.22
CA TYR A 160 20.51 1.97 3.55
C TYR A 160 19.01 2.28 3.66
N ALA A 161 18.55 3.42 3.13
CA ALA A 161 17.13 3.78 3.20
C ALA A 161 16.23 2.78 2.47
N TYR A 162 16.65 2.31 1.29
CA TYR A 162 15.90 1.33 0.51
C TYR A 162 15.87 -0.03 1.17
N ALA A 163 17.03 -0.51 1.63
CA ALA A 163 17.14 -1.78 2.32
C ALA A 163 16.29 -1.80 3.59
N ALA A 164 16.36 -0.74 4.42
CA ALA A 164 15.60 -0.66 5.66
C ALA A 164 14.09 -0.60 5.43
N SER A 165 13.63 0.25 4.50
CA SER A 165 12.19 0.38 4.19
C SER A 165 11.62 -0.91 3.65
N PHE A 166 12.34 -1.56 2.73
CA PHE A 166 11.94 -2.86 2.20
C PHE A 166 11.91 -3.91 3.30
N PHE A 167 12.96 -4.00 4.12
CA PHE A 167 13.05 -5.02 5.17
C PHE A 167 11.90 -4.90 6.19
N ILE A 168 11.62 -3.69 6.68
CA ILE A 168 10.52 -3.44 7.63
C ILE A 168 9.16 -3.83 7.03
N TRP A 169 8.90 -3.44 5.79
CA TRP A 169 7.67 -3.80 5.08
C TRP A 169 7.56 -5.31 4.82
N PHE A 170 8.65 -5.92 4.36
CA PHE A 170 8.69 -7.33 4.03
C PHE A 170 8.51 -8.21 5.26
N LEU A 171 9.05 -7.83 6.42
CA LEU A 171 8.77 -8.51 7.69
C LEU A 171 7.27 -8.52 8.03
N MET A 172 6.55 -7.44 7.69
CA MET A 172 5.10 -7.37 7.90
C MET A 172 4.32 -8.27 6.92
N ILE A 173 4.90 -8.56 5.75
CA ILE A 173 4.33 -9.51 4.79
C ILE A 173 4.53 -10.95 5.25
N LEU A 174 5.71 -11.28 5.79
CA LEU A 174 6.06 -12.65 6.20
C LEU A 174 5.33 -13.13 7.47
N LYS A 175 4.71 -12.23 8.23
CA LYS A 175 3.92 -12.62 9.41
C LYS A 175 2.72 -13.47 9.01
N ARG A 176 2.32 -14.39 9.92
CA ARG A 176 1.09 -15.19 9.78
C ARG A 176 -0.14 -14.32 9.52
N ASN A 177 -0.24 -13.20 10.23
CA ASN A 177 -1.23 -12.16 9.96
C ASN A 177 -0.59 -11.12 9.03
N SER A 178 -0.56 -11.46 7.73
CA SER A 178 0.16 -10.69 6.72
C SER A 178 -0.57 -9.40 6.35
N ILE A 179 0.18 -8.31 6.16
CA ILE A 179 -0.41 -7.06 5.64
C ILE A 179 -1.00 -7.20 4.23
N VAL A 180 -0.63 -8.25 3.48
CA VAL A 180 -1.17 -8.54 2.14
C VAL A 180 -2.69 -8.72 2.19
N TYR A 181 -3.24 -9.27 3.28
CA TYR A 181 -4.67 -9.48 3.44
C TYR A 181 -5.47 -8.16 3.39
N LEU A 182 -4.85 -7.04 3.76
CA LEU A 182 -5.46 -5.71 3.70
C LEU A 182 -5.65 -5.19 2.26
N PHE A 183 -4.98 -5.81 1.29
CA PHE A 183 -5.03 -5.43 -0.12
C PHE A 183 -5.96 -6.31 -0.95
N GLN A 184 -6.61 -7.32 -0.36
CA GLN A 184 -7.38 -8.32 -1.11
C GLN A 184 -8.88 -8.27 -0.77
N PRO A 185 -9.74 -7.79 -1.69
CA PRO A 185 -11.19 -7.98 -1.61
C PRO A 185 -11.58 -9.46 -1.74
N PHE A 186 -12.80 -9.81 -1.31
CA PHE A 186 -13.30 -11.19 -1.30
C PHE A 186 -12.40 -12.15 -0.52
N THR A 187 -11.79 -11.64 0.54
CA THR A 187 -10.88 -12.43 1.37
C THR A 187 -11.64 -13.42 2.25
N GLU A 188 -11.09 -14.62 2.40
CA GLU A 188 -11.55 -15.65 3.32
C GLU A 188 -11.29 -15.31 4.79
N TYR A 189 -10.44 -14.30 5.05
CA TYR A 189 -10.11 -13.85 6.40
C TYR A 189 -11.22 -12.95 6.96
N GLY A 190 -11.56 -13.16 8.24
CA GLY A 190 -12.53 -12.34 8.94
C GLY A 190 -11.94 -11.03 9.48
N LEU A 191 -12.82 -10.21 10.05
CA LEU A 191 -12.45 -8.94 10.69
C LEU A 191 -11.54 -9.16 11.92
N ASP A 192 -11.63 -10.33 12.56
CA ASP A 192 -10.79 -10.78 13.66
C ASP A 192 -9.31 -10.88 13.28
N VAL A 193 -8.99 -11.12 12.00
CA VAL A 193 -7.62 -11.13 11.49
C VAL A 193 -7.24 -9.76 10.92
N LEU A 194 -8.13 -9.13 10.14
CA LEU A 194 -7.83 -7.89 9.43
C LEU A 194 -7.65 -6.70 10.38
N ILE A 195 -8.50 -6.56 11.40
CA ILE A 195 -8.43 -5.41 12.33
C ILE A 195 -7.13 -5.42 13.14
N PRO A 196 -6.70 -6.53 13.76
CA PRO A 196 -5.40 -6.57 14.43
C PRO A 196 -4.23 -6.32 13.48
N THR A 197 -4.32 -6.80 12.24
CA THR A 197 -3.28 -6.62 11.22
C THR A 197 -3.11 -5.14 10.84
N ILE A 198 -4.21 -4.43 10.57
CA ILE A 198 -4.15 -3.01 10.22
C ILE A 198 -3.64 -2.17 11.40
N LEU A 199 -4.12 -2.44 12.62
CA LEU A 199 -3.68 -1.73 13.83
C LEU A 199 -2.19 -1.94 14.10
N LEU A 200 -1.70 -3.18 13.95
CA LEU A 200 -0.28 -3.48 14.14
C LEU A 200 0.59 -2.78 13.10
N ALA A 201 0.18 -2.79 11.83
CA ALA A 201 0.94 -2.12 10.77
C ALA A 201 0.99 -0.60 10.99
N TRP A 202 -0.15 0.01 11.31
CA TRP A 202 -0.22 1.44 11.61
C TRP A 202 0.64 1.81 12.82
N PHE A 203 0.54 1.02 13.89
CA PHE A 203 1.35 1.23 15.09
C PHE A 203 2.84 1.22 14.76
N ILE A 204 3.34 0.19 14.06
CA ILE A 204 4.75 0.06 13.72
C ILE A 204 5.23 1.24 12.85
N PHE A 205 4.52 1.55 11.77
CA PHE A 205 4.94 2.60 10.84
C PHE A 205 4.91 3.98 11.51
N LEU A 206 3.87 4.29 12.30
CA LEU A 206 3.78 5.57 13.01
C LEU A 206 4.81 5.70 14.13
N VAL A 207 5.11 4.63 14.87
CA VAL A 207 6.15 4.64 15.91
C VAL A 207 7.51 4.91 15.29
N ILE A 208 7.85 4.23 14.19
CA ILE A 208 9.11 4.43 13.46
C ILE A 208 9.22 5.88 12.96
N SER A 209 8.18 6.39 12.30
CA SER A 209 8.20 7.77 11.79
C SER A 209 8.27 8.81 12.91
N THR A 210 7.59 8.57 14.02
CA THR A 210 7.67 9.45 15.20
C THR A 210 9.05 9.41 15.83
N PHE A 211 9.65 8.23 15.96
CA PHE A 211 11.02 8.08 16.44
C PHE A 211 12.01 8.86 15.57
N VAL A 212 11.96 8.68 14.25
CA VAL A 212 12.80 9.43 13.31
C VAL A 212 12.56 10.92 13.42
N PHE A 213 11.30 11.35 13.51
CA PHE A 213 10.97 12.78 13.67
C PHE A 213 11.58 13.37 14.94
N VAL A 214 11.45 12.69 16.09
CA VAL A 214 12.02 13.14 17.36
C VAL A 214 13.55 13.13 17.32
N TYR A 215 14.13 12.06 16.78
CA TYR A 215 15.58 11.91 16.62
C TYR A 215 16.18 13.03 15.76
N GLU A 216 15.63 13.23 14.56
CA GLU A 216 16.09 14.26 13.64
C GLU A 216 15.88 15.65 14.22
N VAL A 217 14.76 15.94 14.89
CA VAL A 217 14.53 17.27 15.48
C VAL A 217 15.51 17.56 16.62
N LYS A 218 15.75 16.60 17.53
CA LYS A 218 16.49 16.85 18.78
C LYS A 218 18.01 16.64 18.70
N TYR A 219 18.48 15.64 17.96
CA TYR A 219 19.87 15.16 18.11
C TYR A 219 20.77 15.47 16.93
N ASN A 220 20.21 15.74 15.75
CA ASN A 220 21.00 16.00 14.55
C ASN A 220 21.38 17.49 14.40
N GLU A 221 21.95 18.11 15.45
CA GLU A 221 22.34 19.55 15.49
C GLU A 221 23.65 19.88 14.76
N SER A 222 24.09 19.02 13.82
CA SER A 222 25.38 19.20 13.12
C SER A 222 25.26 20.09 11.88
#